data_AF-A0A0R3PLV4-F1
#
_entry.id   AF-A0A0R3PLV4-F1
#
_cell.length_a   1.000
_cell.length_b   1.000
_cell.length_c   1.000
_cell.angle_alpha   90.00
_cell.angle_beta   90.00
_cell.angle_gamma   90.00
#
_symmetry.space_group_name_H-M   'P 1'
#
loop_
_entity.id
_entity.type
_entity.pdbx_description
1 polymer ?
#
loop_
_entity_poly.entity_id
_entity_poly.type
_entity_poly.pdbx_seq_one_letter_code
_entity_poly.pdbx_strand_id
1 'polypeptide(L)'
;MTCFGLCASGGEPGIRRQKEAGPPFGQSLLSVGHLASEMGVSECVCTLRYEGKQCEQERCLNGGRRHAVNGKVRCHCPFGLTGERCEKVTYCEPDKGKLVNGKCECNAKWTGLFCQMRTCYNGIPTSGMDGFCLCDIGFTGPFCDVPLICENGGKVTQDNECSCPLGYTGERCEVCSIGHVREKDRCIPEHKINALGFIKSIFTNQFPILFQVSESSLLSNAGSLTSQTFSWPIIIIGCVAAIIAILFISIVGVAIQRWSSKTSRESSVRGQPDATDV
;
A
#
# COMPACT_ATOMS: atom_id res chain seq x y z
N MET A 1 32.65 -20.93 55.56
CA MET A 1 32.72 -20.40 54.19
C MET A 1 31.68 -21.13 53.36
N THR A 2 30.56 -20.47 53.10
CA THR A 2 29.44 -20.99 52.30
C THR A 2 29.79 -20.80 50.82
N CYS A 3 29.97 -21.88 50.06
CA CYS A 3 30.21 -21.79 48.62
C CYS A 3 28.91 -21.42 47.89
N PHE A 4 28.79 -20.17 47.43
CA PHE A 4 27.78 -19.75 46.47
C PHE A 4 28.26 -20.09 45.05
N GLY A 5 28.13 -21.36 44.65
CA GLY A 5 28.31 -21.78 43.26
C GLY A 5 26.95 -21.95 42.59
N LEU A 6 26.41 -20.89 41.98
CA LEU A 6 25.18 -20.97 41.20
C LEU A 6 25.51 -21.56 39.82
N CYS A 7 25.12 -22.81 39.54
CA CYS A 7 25.06 -23.31 38.16
C CYS A 7 23.90 -22.60 37.44
N ALA A 8 24.12 -22.13 36.21
CA ALA A 8 23.14 -21.33 35.49
C ALA A 8 21.91 -22.16 35.11
N SER A 9 20.72 -21.72 35.49
CA SER A 9 19.44 -22.36 35.16
C SER A 9 18.90 -21.84 33.83
N GLY A 10 19.29 -22.47 32.71
CA GLY A 10 18.73 -22.19 31.38
C GLY A 10 17.41 -22.92 31.10
N GLY A 11 16.30 -22.16 31.06
CA GLY A 11 15.08 -22.34 30.23
C GLY A 11 14.30 -23.67 30.18
N GLU A 12 13.16 -23.71 30.90
CA GLU A 12 11.87 -24.46 30.71
C GLU A 12 11.77 -26.02 30.87
N PRO A 13 10.55 -26.54 31.22
CA PRO A 13 10.38 -27.68 32.12
C PRO A 13 10.25 -29.04 31.40
N GLY A 14 10.94 -30.05 31.93
CA GLY A 14 10.84 -31.44 31.48
C GLY A 14 10.75 -32.41 32.66
N ILE A 15 9.69 -33.24 32.63
CA ILE A 15 9.14 -34.13 33.65
C ILE A 15 10.19 -34.96 34.44
N ARG A 16 10.11 -34.93 35.78
CA ARG A 16 10.79 -35.88 36.69
C ARG A 16 10.14 -37.27 36.56
N ARG A 17 10.94 -38.32 36.35
CA ARG A 17 10.64 -39.63 36.96
C ARG A 17 11.41 -39.71 38.27
N GLN A 18 10.71 -39.60 39.39
CA GLN A 18 11.24 -39.99 40.70
C GLN A 18 10.82 -41.43 40.98
N LYS A 19 11.79 -42.25 41.41
CA LYS A 19 11.52 -43.39 42.28
C LYS A 19 11.52 -42.85 43.71
N GLU A 20 10.54 -43.26 44.49
CA GLU A 20 10.06 -42.68 45.76
C GLU A 20 11.05 -42.68 46.93
N ALA A 21 10.96 -41.65 47.80
CA ALA A 21 10.60 -41.76 49.23
C ALA A 21 10.79 -40.41 50.02
N GLY A 22 9.72 -39.92 50.68
CA GLY A 22 9.74 -39.26 52.03
C GLY A 22 10.02 -37.73 52.18
N PRO A 23 9.18 -36.92 52.90
CA PRO A 23 9.20 -35.42 52.93
C PRO A 23 9.45 -34.81 54.36
N PRO A 24 9.14 -33.53 54.72
CA PRO A 24 8.99 -32.25 53.98
C PRO A 24 9.86 -31.09 54.56
N PHE A 25 10.06 -30.00 53.80
CA PHE A 25 9.93 -28.58 54.22
C PHE A 25 10.66 -27.68 53.20
N GLY A 26 10.07 -26.50 52.96
CA GLY A 26 10.19 -25.76 51.71
C GLY A 26 11.61 -25.38 51.28
N GLN A 27 11.90 -25.63 50.02
CA GLN A 27 12.58 -24.68 49.11
C GLN A 27 12.48 -25.22 47.67
N SER A 28 12.13 -24.33 46.76
CA SER A 28 11.93 -24.58 45.34
C SER A 28 13.15 -25.25 44.68
N LEU A 29 13.05 -26.54 44.35
CA LEU A 29 14.06 -27.28 43.60
C LEU A 29 13.96 -27.01 42.09
N LEU A 30 14.61 -25.93 41.65
CA LEU A 30 15.10 -25.75 40.28
C LEU A 30 16.59 -26.13 40.27
N SER A 31 16.97 -27.24 39.62
CA SER A 31 18.40 -27.61 39.52
C SER A 31 18.71 -28.27 38.17
N VAL A 32 19.39 -27.51 37.30
CA VAL A 32 20.08 -27.99 36.10
C VAL A 32 21.58 -28.05 36.45
N GLY A 33 21.99 -29.14 37.13
CA GLY A 33 23.37 -29.38 37.57
C GLY A 33 23.44 -29.90 39.01
N HIS A 34 24.37 -30.81 39.30
CA HIS A 34 24.67 -31.28 40.66
C HIS A 34 26.08 -30.81 41.05
N LEU A 35 26.24 -30.28 42.27
CA LEU A 35 27.55 -30.03 42.89
C LEU A 35 28.12 -31.35 43.41
N ALA A 36 29.30 -31.75 42.94
CA ALA A 36 30.11 -32.76 43.62
C ALA A 36 31.02 -32.05 44.64
N SER A 37 31.03 -32.50 45.90
CA SER A 37 31.85 -31.90 46.96
C SER A 37 32.71 -32.96 47.64
N GLU A 38 33.89 -33.22 47.09
CA GLU A 38 35.02 -33.73 47.85
C GLU A 38 36.17 -32.72 47.72
N MET A 39 36.65 -32.20 48.86
CA MET A 39 37.83 -31.34 49.00
C MET A 39 37.88 -30.11 48.07
N GLY A 40 37.07 -29.09 48.38
CA GLY A 40 37.40 -27.69 48.06
C GLY A 40 37.24 -27.21 46.61
N VAL A 41 36.80 -28.05 45.68
CA VAL A 41 36.46 -27.63 44.30
C VAL A 41 35.00 -27.96 44.02
N SER A 42 34.14 -26.95 44.03
CA SER A 42 32.76 -27.09 43.56
C SER A 42 32.74 -26.94 42.04
N GLU A 43 32.66 -28.05 41.31
CA GLU A 43 32.52 -28.07 39.86
C GLU A 43 31.08 -28.41 39.46
N CYS A 44 30.50 -27.63 38.53
CA CYS A 44 29.17 -27.90 38.00
C CYS A 44 29.22 -29.11 37.05
N VAL A 45 28.46 -30.16 37.35
CA VAL A 45 28.26 -31.27 36.42
C VAL A 45 27.09 -30.96 35.49
N CYS A 46 27.38 -30.72 34.20
CA CYS A 46 26.37 -30.34 33.22
C CYS A 46 25.59 -31.54 32.68
N THR A 47 24.31 -31.32 32.40
CA THR A 47 23.52 -32.27 31.61
C THR A 47 24.06 -32.34 30.19
N LEU A 48 23.74 -33.40 29.43
CA LEU A 48 24.23 -33.58 28.05
C LEU A 48 23.89 -32.41 27.11
N ARG A 49 22.89 -31.57 27.45
CA ARG A 49 22.45 -30.40 26.69
C ARG A 49 23.37 -29.20 26.83
N TYR A 50 24.06 -29.05 27.96
CA TYR A 50 24.81 -27.84 28.30
C TYR A 50 26.29 -28.14 28.54
N GLU A 51 27.11 -27.11 28.44
CA GLU A 51 28.54 -27.09 28.72
C GLU A 51 28.96 -25.71 29.25
N GLY A 52 30.24 -25.57 29.60
CA GLY A 52 30.76 -24.39 30.30
C GLY A 52 30.97 -24.64 31.78
N LYS A 53 31.66 -23.73 32.46
CA LYS A 53 32.01 -23.88 33.89
C LYS A 53 30.78 -23.85 34.80
N GLN A 54 29.72 -23.21 34.33
CA GLN A 54 28.46 -23.04 35.05
C GLN A 54 27.28 -23.63 34.25
N CYS A 55 27.54 -24.47 33.24
CA CYS A 55 26.52 -25.04 32.34
C CYS A 55 25.66 -24.00 31.62
N GLU A 56 26.25 -22.85 31.32
CA GLU A 56 25.61 -21.67 30.75
C GLU A 56 25.44 -21.75 29.23
N GLN A 57 26.13 -22.70 28.57
CA GLN A 57 26.20 -22.75 27.12
C GLN A 57 25.52 -24.00 26.56
N GLU A 58 24.60 -23.84 25.61
CA GLU A 58 24.00 -24.99 24.91
C GLU A 58 25.01 -25.67 23.99
N ARG A 59 25.18 -26.98 24.09
CA ARG A 59 26.18 -27.70 23.30
C ARG A 59 25.89 -27.71 21.80
N CYS A 60 24.66 -28.02 21.39
CA CYS A 60 24.25 -27.98 19.98
C CYS A 60 23.33 -26.79 19.75
N LEU A 61 23.67 -25.94 18.79
CA LEU A 61 22.91 -24.74 18.43
C LEU A 61 21.89 -25.05 17.33
N ASN A 62 20.99 -24.10 17.10
CA ASN A 62 20.11 -24.07 15.92
C ASN A 62 19.30 -25.37 15.68
N GLY A 63 18.87 -26.04 16.76
CA GLY A 63 18.10 -27.29 16.66
C GLY A 63 18.93 -28.55 16.40
N GLY A 64 20.26 -28.50 16.54
CA GLY A 64 21.14 -29.65 16.42
C GLY A 64 20.79 -30.78 17.41
N ARG A 65 20.73 -32.02 16.90
CA ARG A 65 20.42 -33.20 17.71
C ARG A 65 21.70 -33.77 18.32
N ARG A 66 21.69 -34.00 19.62
CA ARG A 66 22.83 -34.54 20.37
C ARG A 66 22.92 -36.06 20.19
N HIS A 67 24.14 -36.56 20.02
CA HIS A 67 24.45 -37.99 20.09
C HIS A 67 25.79 -38.19 20.81
N ALA A 68 25.85 -39.14 21.74
CA ALA A 68 27.09 -39.50 22.42
C ALA A 68 27.79 -40.63 21.67
N VAL A 69 29.05 -40.41 21.29
CA VAL A 69 29.90 -41.44 20.68
C VAL A 69 31.18 -41.51 21.51
N ASN A 70 31.46 -42.68 22.09
CA ASN A 70 32.62 -42.92 22.97
C ASN A 70 32.70 -41.92 24.15
N GLY A 71 31.56 -41.61 24.78
CA GLY A 71 31.49 -40.68 25.91
C GLY A 71 31.62 -39.19 25.55
N LYS A 72 31.97 -38.84 24.30
CA LYS A 72 31.96 -37.45 23.81
C LYS A 72 30.65 -37.15 23.09
N VAL A 73 30.01 -36.05 23.45
CA VAL A 73 28.79 -35.60 22.77
C VAL A 73 29.16 -34.90 21.47
N ARG A 74 28.45 -35.24 20.40
CA ARG A 74 28.50 -34.61 19.08
C ARG A 74 27.13 -34.14 18.65
N CYS A 75 27.10 -33.19 17.73
CA CYS A 75 25.88 -32.63 17.16
C CYS A 75 25.65 -33.16 15.75
N HIS A 76 24.45 -33.66 15.50
CA HIS A 76 23.96 -33.92 14.16
C HIS A 76 23.16 -32.70 13.71
N CYS A 77 23.68 -32.00 12.70
CA CYS A 77 23.16 -30.71 12.28
C CYS A 77 21.96 -30.84 11.35
N PRO A 78 20.95 -29.94 11.49
CA PRO A 78 19.89 -29.80 10.51
C PRO A 78 20.45 -29.39 9.15
N PHE A 79 19.60 -29.47 8.12
CA PHE A 79 19.94 -29.02 6.78
C PHE A 79 20.40 -27.55 6.78
N GLY A 80 21.41 -27.26 5.94
CA GLY A 80 21.98 -25.91 5.82
C GLY A 80 22.94 -25.50 6.95
N LEU A 81 23.27 -26.41 7.87
CA LEU A 81 24.16 -26.14 9.01
C LEU A 81 25.30 -27.15 9.12
N THR A 82 26.43 -26.69 9.65
CA THR A 82 27.63 -27.47 9.93
C THR A 82 28.41 -26.90 11.12
N GLY A 83 29.57 -27.48 11.41
CA GLY A 83 30.38 -27.17 12.59
C GLY A 83 30.18 -28.19 13.71
N GLU A 84 31.02 -28.11 14.74
CA GLU A 84 30.94 -29.05 15.87
C GLU A 84 29.65 -28.88 16.68
N ARG A 85 29.06 -27.67 16.60
CA ARG A 85 27.88 -27.25 17.35
C ARG A 85 26.74 -26.77 16.46
N CYS A 86 26.82 -26.99 15.14
CA CYS A 86 25.84 -26.51 14.16
C CYS A 86 25.75 -24.98 14.08
N GLU A 87 26.88 -24.32 14.31
CA GLU A 87 27.03 -22.87 14.38
C GLU A 87 27.31 -22.21 13.02
N LYS A 88 27.74 -22.99 12.02
CA LYS A 88 28.09 -22.49 10.69
C LYS A 88 26.97 -22.78 9.72
N VAL A 89 26.54 -21.76 8.99
CA VAL A 89 25.59 -21.85 7.89
C VAL A 89 26.32 -22.29 6.62
N THR A 90 25.68 -23.14 5.82
CA THR A 90 26.19 -23.59 4.51
C THR A 90 25.29 -23.19 3.35
N TYR A 91 24.14 -22.59 3.63
CA TYR A 91 23.14 -22.21 2.63
C TYR A 91 22.48 -20.89 3.05
N CYS A 92 22.27 -20.00 2.08
CA CYS A 92 21.43 -18.81 2.23
C CYS A 92 20.37 -18.85 1.13
N GLU A 93 19.20 -18.30 1.41
CA GLU A 93 18.13 -18.23 0.43
C GLU A 93 18.56 -17.37 -0.78
N PRO A 94 18.40 -17.89 -2.03
CA PRO A 94 18.80 -17.18 -3.24
C PRO A 94 18.20 -15.78 -3.31
N ASP A 95 18.97 -14.83 -3.84
CA ASP A 95 18.59 -13.41 -4.01
C ASP A 95 18.23 -12.63 -2.73
N LYS A 96 18.25 -13.28 -1.56
CA LYS A 96 17.91 -12.68 -0.26
C LYS A 96 19.13 -12.48 0.64
N GLY A 97 20.25 -13.10 0.33
CA GLY A 97 21.50 -12.90 1.06
C GLY A 97 22.68 -13.57 0.40
N LYS A 98 23.86 -13.42 1.02
CA LYS A 98 25.11 -14.01 0.59
C LYS A 98 25.76 -14.78 1.73
N LEU A 99 26.33 -15.94 1.43
CA LEU A 99 27.07 -16.73 2.40
C LEU A 99 28.49 -16.18 2.56
N VAL A 100 28.82 -15.68 3.74
CA VAL A 100 30.12 -15.09 4.07
C VAL A 100 30.61 -15.70 5.39
N ASN A 101 31.77 -16.36 5.36
CA ASN A 101 32.42 -16.96 6.54
C ASN A 101 31.49 -17.84 7.41
N GLY A 102 30.63 -18.64 6.77
CA GLY A 102 29.71 -19.55 7.47
C GLY A 102 28.52 -18.84 8.13
N LYS A 103 28.16 -17.64 7.66
CA LYS A 103 26.96 -16.89 8.06
C LYS A 103 26.30 -16.29 6.83
N CYS A 104 25.00 -16.04 6.89
CA CYS A 104 24.31 -15.30 5.85
C CYS A 104 24.33 -13.80 6.14
N GLU A 105 24.83 -13.02 5.20
CA GLU A 105 24.64 -11.56 5.14
C GLU A 105 23.38 -11.28 4.32
N CYS A 106 22.31 -10.86 4.99
CA CYS A 106 21.02 -10.65 4.34
C CYS A 106 20.96 -9.32 3.59
N ASN A 107 20.32 -9.35 2.42
CA ASN A 107 19.97 -8.17 1.65
C ASN A 107 18.92 -7.34 2.42
N ALA A 108 18.72 -6.09 1.98
CA ALA A 108 17.70 -5.23 2.54
C ALA A 108 16.32 -5.92 2.55
N LYS A 109 15.58 -5.74 3.66
CA LYS A 109 14.25 -6.32 3.92
C LYS A 109 14.20 -7.84 4.17
N TRP A 110 15.35 -8.49 4.36
CA TRP A 110 15.44 -9.91 4.72
C TRP A 110 16.22 -10.12 6.02
N THR A 111 15.87 -11.16 6.76
CA THR A 111 16.46 -11.54 8.04
C THR A 111 16.35 -13.05 8.27
N GLY A 112 16.87 -13.51 9.41
CA GLY A 112 16.91 -14.91 9.79
C GLY A 112 18.23 -15.60 9.46
N LEU A 113 18.40 -16.80 10.02
CA LEU A 113 19.64 -17.57 9.93
C LEU A 113 20.09 -17.87 8.49
N PHE A 114 19.12 -18.01 7.58
CA PHE A 114 19.31 -18.29 6.15
C PHE A 114 18.78 -17.16 5.25
N CYS A 115 18.49 -15.97 5.79
CA CYS A 115 17.81 -14.86 5.08
C CYS A 115 16.44 -15.22 4.49
N GLN A 116 15.77 -16.20 5.11
CA GLN A 116 14.49 -16.72 4.64
C GLN A 116 13.30 -15.90 5.12
N MET A 117 13.45 -15.09 6.17
CA MET A 117 12.36 -14.30 6.76
C MET A 117 12.36 -12.88 6.22
N ARG A 118 11.18 -12.34 5.93
CA ARG A 118 11.02 -10.92 5.60
C ARG A 118 11.16 -10.06 6.86
N THR A 119 11.73 -8.88 6.71
CA THR A 119 11.70 -7.85 7.75
C THR A 119 10.33 -7.16 7.74
N CYS A 120 9.59 -7.25 8.86
CA CYS A 120 8.37 -6.48 9.06
C CYS A 120 8.69 -5.23 9.88
N TYR A 121 8.42 -4.03 9.34
CA TYR A 121 8.78 -2.78 10.01
C TYR A 121 7.74 -2.35 11.05
N ASN A 122 6.45 -2.32 10.67
CA ASN A 122 5.33 -2.00 11.56
C ASN A 122 4.33 -3.16 11.55
N GLY A 123 4.74 -4.28 12.14
CA GLY A 123 3.94 -5.49 12.19
C GLY A 123 4.75 -6.70 12.60
N ILE A 124 4.11 -7.87 12.54
CA ILE A 124 4.71 -9.13 12.95
C ILE A 124 4.85 -10.10 11.78
N PRO A 125 5.94 -10.88 11.72
CA PRO A 125 6.06 -11.94 10.74
C PRO A 125 5.12 -13.09 11.10
N THR A 126 4.41 -13.59 10.09
CA THR A 126 3.61 -14.81 10.22
C THR A 126 4.49 -16.06 10.10
N SER A 127 4.15 -17.09 10.87
CA SER A 127 4.85 -18.38 10.81
C SER A 127 4.53 -19.09 9.48
N GLY A 128 5.56 -19.38 8.67
CA GLY A 128 5.43 -20.11 7.41
C GLY A 128 6.67 -19.97 6.52
N MET A 129 6.82 -20.82 5.51
CA MET A 129 7.99 -20.81 4.60
C MET A 129 8.10 -19.53 3.76
N ASP A 130 6.97 -18.86 3.48
CA ASP A 130 6.93 -17.60 2.71
C ASP A 130 6.63 -16.36 3.57
N GLY A 131 6.63 -16.54 4.90
CA GLY A 131 6.24 -15.59 5.95
C GLY A 131 5.86 -14.19 5.47
N PHE A 132 4.56 -13.88 5.49
CA PHE A 132 4.05 -12.54 5.22
C PHE A 132 4.08 -11.71 6.50
N CYS A 133 4.08 -10.38 6.35
CA CYS A 133 3.92 -9.48 7.48
C CYS A 133 2.43 -9.21 7.74
N LEU A 134 1.99 -9.44 8.97
CA LEU A 134 0.73 -8.91 9.46
C LEU A 134 0.99 -7.50 9.99
N CYS A 135 0.45 -6.49 9.32
CA CYS A 135 0.73 -5.10 9.63
C CYS A 135 -0.08 -4.59 10.81
N ASP A 136 0.54 -3.71 11.58
CA ASP A 136 -0.14 -2.93 12.61
C ASP A 136 -1.17 -1.99 11.97
N ILE A 137 -2.12 -1.50 12.78
CA ILE A 137 -3.16 -0.58 12.31
C ILE A 137 -2.50 0.71 11.79
N GLY A 138 -2.88 1.14 10.59
CA GLY A 138 -2.32 2.30 9.89
C GLY A 138 -1.17 1.99 8.94
N PHE A 139 -0.83 0.72 8.71
CA PHE A 139 0.26 0.34 7.81
C PHE A 139 -0.15 -0.78 6.84
N THR A 140 0.43 -0.75 5.65
CA THR A 140 0.15 -1.72 4.57
C THR A 140 1.43 -2.09 3.82
N GLY A 141 1.27 -2.93 2.81
CA GLY A 141 2.37 -3.42 1.97
C GLY A 141 3.02 -4.68 2.50
N PRO A 142 3.84 -5.35 1.67
CA PRO A 142 4.40 -6.67 1.99
C PRO A 142 5.43 -6.67 3.14
N PHE A 143 5.89 -5.49 3.58
CA PHE A 143 6.84 -5.31 4.67
C PHE A 143 6.31 -4.38 5.77
N CYS A 144 5.04 -3.94 5.67
CA CYS A 144 4.42 -2.97 6.57
C CYS A 144 5.22 -1.66 6.71
N ASP A 145 5.83 -1.23 5.60
CA ASP A 145 6.62 0.00 5.48
C ASP A 145 5.84 1.15 4.84
N VAL A 146 4.62 0.90 4.36
CA VAL A 146 3.78 1.92 3.74
C VAL A 146 2.71 2.40 4.72
N PRO A 147 2.68 3.69 5.11
CA PRO A 147 1.60 4.21 5.93
C PRO A 147 0.28 4.27 5.14
N LEU A 148 -0.80 3.82 5.77
CA LEU A 148 -2.16 4.01 5.28
C LEU A 148 -2.65 5.39 5.69
N ILE A 149 -2.89 6.23 4.70
CA ILE A 149 -3.35 7.61 4.86
C ILE A 149 -4.70 7.69 4.18
N CYS A 150 -5.73 7.99 4.98
CA CYS A 150 -7.08 8.27 4.50
C CYS A 150 -7.23 9.78 4.30
N GLU A 151 -7.63 10.18 3.09
CA GLU A 151 -7.87 11.57 2.72
C GLU A 151 -9.27 12.03 3.16
N ASN A 152 -9.51 13.34 2.99
CA ASN A 152 -10.82 13.96 3.16
C ASN A 152 -11.52 13.69 4.51
N GLY A 153 -10.73 13.43 5.56
CA GLY A 153 -11.22 13.13 6.90
C GLY A 153 -11.63 11.67 7.14
N GLY A 154 -11.27 10.77 6.23
CA GLY A 154 -11.42 9.33 6.44
C GLY A 154 -10.62 8.83 7.64
N LYS A 155 -11.05 7.68 8.19
CA LYS A 155 -10.43 7.07 9.38
C LYS A 155 -10.01 5.64 9.08
N VAL A 156 -8.83 5.26 9.54
CA VAL A 156 -8.35 3.89 9.43
C VAL A 156 -9.16 2.97 10.36
N THR A 157 -9.63 1.85 9.83
CA THR A 157 -10.35 0.80 10.55
C THR A 157 -9.39 -0.23 11.17
N GLN A 158 -9.93 -1.19 11.92
CA GLN A 158 -9.13 -2.28 12.50
C GLN A 158 -8.56 -3.23 11.44
N ASP A 159 -9.20 -3.30 10.28
CA ASP A 159 -8.81 -4.17 9.16
C ASP A 159 -7.81 -3.49 8.21
N ASN A 160 -7.23 -2.35 8.60
CA ASN A 160 -6.35 -1.55 7.75
C ASN A 160 -7.00 -1.08 6.46
N GLU A 161 -8.24 -0.61 6.55
CA GLU A 161 -8.98 0.02 5.45
C GLU A 161 -9.40 1.43 5.83
N CYS A 162 -9.68 2.29 4.85
CA CYS A 162 -10.21 3.62 5.10
C CYS A 162 -11.74 3.61 5.15
N SER A 163 -12.30 4.02 6.30
CA SER A 163 -13.71 4.36 6.42
C SER A 163 -13.94 5.79 5.94
N CYS A 164 -14.66 5.93 4.82
CA CYS A 164 -14.84 7.21 4.16
C CYS A 164 -16.05 8.01 4.66
N PRO A 165 -15.92 9.34 4.78
CA PRO A 165 -17.07 10.20 5.08
C PRO A 165 -18.06 10.26 3.91
N LEU A 166 -19.28 10.72 4.21
CA LEU A 166 -20.32 10.93 3.20
C LEU A 166 -19.80 11.84 2.07
N GLY A 167 -20.06 11.43 0.82
CA GLY A 167 -19.60 12.14 -0.36
C GLY A 167 -18.26 11.65 -0.92
N TYR A 168 -17.53 10.78 -0.21
CA TYR A 168 -16.22 10.26 -0.61
C TYR A 168 -16.21 8.73 -0.70
N THR A 169 -15.32 8.19 -1.53
CA THR A 169 -15.07 6.76 -1.77
C THR A 169 -13.63 6.55 -2.25
N GLY A 170 -13.24 5.31 -2.54
CA GLY A 170 -11.87 4.91 -2.88
C GLY A 170 -11.13 4.29 -1.70
N GLU A 171 -10.01 3.62 -1.97
CA GLU A 171 -9.21 2.94 -0.93
C GLU A 171 -8.66 3.91 0.11
N ARG A 172 -8.52 5.19 -0.26
CA ARG A 172 -8.01 6.27 0.59
C ARG A 172 -9.00 7.43 0.71
N CYS A 173 -10.27 7.24 0.34
CA CYS A 173 -11.30 8.29 0.38
C CYS A 173 -10.99 9.50 -0.52
N GLU A 174 -10.23 9.29 -1.58
CA GLU A 174 -9.72 10.30 -2.52
C GLU A 174 -10.70 10.63 -3.66
N VAL A 175 -11.73 9.81 -3.85
CA VAL A 175 -12.69 9.91 -4.96
C VAL A 175 -14.04 10.41 -4.44
N CYS A 176 -14.77 11.20 -5.23
CA CYS A 176 -16.16 11.53 -4.90
C CYS A 176 -17.07 10.32 -5.10
N SER A 177 -17.94 10.06 -4.11
CA SER A 177 -18.95 9.02 -4.21
C SER A 177 -20.00 9.36 -5.28
N ILE A 178 -20.76 8.36 -5.72
CA ILE A 178 -21.86 8.54 -6.69
C ILE A 178 -22.82 9.66 -6.23
N GLY A 179 -23.24 10.51 -7.17
CA GLY A 179 -24.11 11.67 -6.90
C GLY A 179 -23.42 12.88 -6.27
N HIS A 180 -22.08 12.84 -6.17
CA HIS A 180 -21.25 13.96 -5.75
C HIS A 180 -20.24 14.31 -6.83
N VAL A 181 -20.00 15.60 -7.02
CA VAL A 181 -19.02 16.13 -7.97
C VAL A 181 -17.94 16.88 -7.20
N ARG A 182 -16.71 16.80 -7.71
CA ARG A 182 -15.57 17.53 -7.15
C ARG A 182 -15.67 19.01 -7.51
N GLU A 183 -15.82 19.87 -6.50
CA GLU A 183 -15.71 21.32 -6.64
C GLU A 183 -14.53 21.80 -5.79
N LYS A 184 -13.48 22.30 -6.45
CA LYS A 184 -12.17 22.59 -5.84
C LYS A 184 -11.61 21.30 -5.17
N ASP A 185 -11.47 21.31 -3.85
CA ASP A 185 -10.92 20.20 -3.05
C ASP A 185 -11.97 19.50 -2.18
N ARG A 186 -13.27 19.65 -2.51
CA ARG A 186 -14.34 18.97 -1.76
C ARG A 186 -15.36 18.35 -2.69
N CYS A 187 -15.94 17.24 -2.25
CA CYS A 187 -17.05 16.60 -2.93
C CYS A 187 -18.37 17.23 -2.45
N ILE A 188 -19.14 17.75 -3.39
CA ILE A 188 -20.45 18.36 -3.13
C ILE A 188 -21.57 17.57 -3.82
N PRO A 189 -22.77 17.48 -3.22
CA PRO A 189 -23.90 16.81 -3.85
C PRO A 189 -24.31 17.50 -5.15
N GLU A 190 -24.60 16.72 -6.20
CA GLU A 190 -24.94 17.23 -7.54
C GLU A 190 -26.12 18.22 -7.56
N HIS A 191 -27.11 18.00 -6.71
CA HIS A 191 -28.31 18.85 -6.63
C HIS A 191 -28.05 20.22 -5.98
N LYS A 192 -26.89 20.43 -5.34
CA LYS A 192 -26.51 21.72 -4.74
C LYS A 192 -25.64 22.57 -5.68
N ILE A 193 -25.40 22.09 -6.90
CA ILE A 193 -24.54 22.77 -7.85
C ILE A 193 -25.33 23.90 -8.54
N ASN A 194 -24.79 25.11 -8.53
CA ASN A 194 -25.34 26.26 -9.25
C ASN A 194 -25.29 26.01 -10.77
N ALA A 195 -26.13 26.67 -11.58
CA ALA A 195 -26.17 26.45 -13.05
C ALA A 195 -24.78 26.50 -13.73
N LEU A 196 -23.89 27.39 -13.28
CA LEU A 196 -22.48 27.49 -13.73
C LEU A 196 -21.63 26.26 -13.39
N GLY A 197 -21.81 25.67 -12.20
CA GLY A 197 -21.09 24.46 -11.79
C GLY A 197 -21.59 23.21 -12.52
N PHE A 198 -22.89 23.17 -12.85
CA PHE A 198 -23.48 22.07 -13.62
C PHE A 198 -22.93 22.07 -15.06
N ILE A 199 -22.85 23.25 -15.67
CA ILE A 199 -22.19 23.47 -16.96
C ILE A 199 -20.73 23.01 -16.88
N LYS A 200 -19.94 23.47 -15.89
CA LYS A 200 -18.52 23.10 -15.73
C LYS A 200 -18.32 21.57 -15.60
N SER A 201 -19.19 20.90 -14.83
CA SER A 201 -19.17 19.44 -14.63
C SER A 201 -19.46 18.66 -15.92
N ILE A 202 -20.46 19.09 -16.70
CA ILE A 202 -20.80 18.47 -18.00
C ILE A 202 -19.61 18.59 -18.96
N PHE A 203 -19.01 19.78 -19.07
CA PHE A 203 -17.89 20.02 -19.99
C PHE A 203 -16.64 19.21 -19.62
N THR A 204 -16.34 18.99 -18.33
CA THR A 204 -15.21 18.15 -17.90
C THR A 204 -15.41 16.65 -18.14
N ASN A 205 -16.64 16.15 -18.05
CA ASN A 205 -16.93 14.72 -18.27
C ASN A 205 -17.09 14.37 -19.76
N GLN A 206 -17.55 15.31 -20.59
CA GLN A 206 -17.79 15.09 -22.03
C GLN A 206 -16.52 15.25 -22.88
N PHE A 207 -15.52 16.01 -22.42
CA PHE A 207 -14.27 16.27 -23.17
C PHE A 207 -13.03 16.26 -22.26
N PRO A 208 -12.49 15.09 -21.88
CA PRO A 208 -11.34 14.99 -20.98
C PRO A 208 -10.03 15.57 -21.56
N ILE A 209 -9.97 15.84 -22.87
CA ILE A 209 -8.73 16.21 -23.59
C ILE A 209 -8.52 17.73 -23.68
N LEU A 210 -9.56 18.55 -23.43
CA LEU A 210 -9.52 20.01 -23.68
C LEU A 210 -9.25 20.88 -22.44
N PHE A 211 -9.19 20.32 -21.23
CA PHE A 211 -9.03 21.09 -19.98
C PHE A 211 -7.92 20.53 -19.08
N GLN A 212 -6.72 20.36 -19.62
CA GLN A 212 -5.46 20.23 -18.85
C GLN A 212 -4.87 21.60 -18.46
N VAL A 213 -5.72 22.61 -18.21
CA VAL A 213 -5.25 23.89 -17.65
C VAL A 213 -5.95 24.09 -16.32
N SER A 214 -5.29 23.63 -15.25
CA SER A 214 -5.67 23.93 -13.88
C SER A 214 -5.50 25.43 -13.59
N GLU A 215 -6.40 25.98 -12.78
CA GLU A 215 -6.36 27.36 -12.24
C GLU A 215 -5.04 27.72 -11.52
N SER A 216 -4.19 26.73 -11.22
CA SER A 216 -2.84 26.95 -10.67
C SER A 216 -1.83 27.56 -11.65
N SER A 217 -2.15 27.68 -12.95
CA SER A 217 -1.28 28.31 -13.94
C SER A 217 -1.41 29.84 -14.04
N LEU A 218 -2.35 30.46 -13.31
CA LEU A 218 -2.60 31.92 -13.40
C LEU A 218 -1.75 32.79 -12.45
N LEU A 219 -0.91 32.23 -11.57
CA LEU A 219 -0.16 33.05 -10.60
C LEU A 219 1.36 32.78 -10.50
N SER A 220 1.95 31.86 -11.26
CA SER A 220 3.39 31.57 -11.13
C SER A 220 4.30 32.04 -12.26
N ASN A 221 3.80 32.51 -13.39
CA ASN A 221 4.67 32.94 -14.50
C ASN A 221 4.60 34.44 -14.76
N ALA A 222 4.92 35.25 -13.75
CA ALA A 222 5.53 36.55 -13.97
C ALA A 222 7.02 36.34 -14.26
N GLY A 223 7.35 36.00 -15.51
CA GLY A 223 8.73 35.75 -15.89
C GLY A 223 8.93 35.30 -17.33
N SER A 224 9.03 36.28 -18.22
CA SER A 224 9.83 36.29 -19.46
C SER A 224 9.67 35.14 -20.48
N LEU A 225 9.16 35.49 -21.68
CA LEU A 225 9.51 35.04 -23.05
C LEU A 225 8.26 35.23 -23.94
N THR A 226 8.09 36.40 -24.55
CA THR A 226 8.30 36.66 -25.99
C THR A 226 7.58 35.70 -26.95
N SER A 227 6.71 36.30 -27.77
CA SER A 227 6.11 35.81 -29.02
C SER A 227 5.20 34.57 -28.96
N GLN A 228 3.88 34.81 -28.88
CA GLN A 228 2.93 34.33 -29.90
C GLN A 228 1.64 35.14 -29.82
N THR A 229 1.19 35.58 -30.99
CA THR A 229 0.13 36.55 -31.22
C THR A 229 -1.26 35.99 -30.90
N PHE A 230 -2.01 36.76 -30.11
CA PHE A 230 -3.42 36.57 -29.78
C PHE A 230 -4.28 36.28 -31.02
N SER A 231 -4.85 35.08 -31.13
CA SER A 231 -5.86 34.69 -32.14
C SER A 231 -7.30 35.06 -31.76
N TRP A 232 -7.49 36.00 -30.84
CA TRP A 232 -8.79 36.58 -30.51
C TRP A 232 -9.42 37.45 -31.64
N PRO A 233 -8.66 38.13 -32.52
CA PRO A 233 -9.25 38.91 -33.62
C PRO A 233 -9.96 38.04 -34.65
N ILE A 234 -9.42 36.84 -34.94
CA ILE A 234 -9.91 35.98 -36.03
C ILE A 234 -11.29 35.41 -35.69
N ILE A 235 -11.49 35.02 -34.43
CA ILE A 235 -12.78 34.48 -33.96
C ILE A 235 -13.86 35.57 -33.96
N ILE A 236 -13.51 36.79 -33.53
CA ILE A 236 -14.44 37.92 -33.53
C ILE A 236 -14.81 38.31 -34.97
N ILE A 237 -13.85 38.35 -35.90
CA ILE A 237 -14.10 38.64 -37.31
C ILE A 237 -14.99 37.57 -37.94
N GLY A 238 -14.77 36.28 -37.61
CA GLY A 238 -15.61 35.18 -38.07
C GLY A 238 -17.07 35.31 -37.60
N CYS A 239 -17.30 35.65 -36.34
CA CYS A 239 -18.64 35.85 -35.79
C CYS A 239 -19.36 37.05 -36.44
N VAL A 240 -18.65 38.17 -36.66
CA VAL A 240 -19.23 39.35 -37.31
C VAL A 240 -19.61 39.06 -38.77
N ALA A 241 -18.78 38.33 -39.50
CA ALA A 241 -19.07 37.94 -40.89
C ALA A 241 -20.31 37.02 -40.99
N ALA A 242 -20.47 36.08 -40.06
CA ALA A 242 -21.64 35.20 -40.02
C ALA A 242 -22.94 35.96 -39.74
N ILE A 243 -22.92 36.94 -38.83
CA ILE A 243 -24.09 37.77 -38.52
C ILE A 243 -24.49 38.63 -39.73
N ILE A 244 -23.52 39.23 -40.43
CA ILE A 244 -23.78 40.02 -41.64
C ILE A 244 -24.39 39.14 -42.74
N ALA A 245 -23.91 37.92 -42.93
CA ALA A 245 -24.47 36.99 -43.92
C ALA A 245 -25.93 36.63 -43.62
N ILE A 246 -26.27 36.39 -42.34
CA ILE A 246 -27.65 36.07 -41.93
C ILE A 246 -28.58 37.27 -42.13
N LEU A 247 -28.12 38.48 -41.80
CA LEU A 247 -28.88 39.71 -42.05
C LEU A 247 -29.08 39.95 -43.56
N PHE A 248 -28.09 39.67 -44.38
CA PHE A 248 -28.22 39.79 -45.83
C PHE A 248 -29.23 38.77 -46.41
N ILE A 249 -29.15 37.51 -45.99
CA ILE A 249 -30.07 36.45 -46.44
C ILE A 249 -31.52 36.78 -46.04
N SER A 250 -31.74 37.27 -44.82
CA SER A 250 -33.08 37.68 -44.38
C SER A 250 -33.63 38.86 -45.17
N ILE A 251 -32.82 39.88 -45.48
CA ILE A 251 -33.24 41.04 -46.29
C ILE A 251 -33.57 40.59 -47.72
N VAL A 252 -32.74 39.74 -48.33
CA VAL A 252 -32.99 39.19 -49.67
C VAL A 252 -34.25 38.32 -49.67
N GLY A 253 -34.46 37.49 -48.64
CA GLY A 253 -35.67 36.70 -48.47
C GLY A 253 -36.95 37.55 -48.42
N VAL A 254 -36.92 38.65 -47.65
CA VAL A 254 -38.04 39.60 -47.58
C VAL A 254 -38.26 40.30 -48.92
N ALA A 255 -37.19 40.65 -49.64
CA ALA A 255 -37.28 41.26 -50.97
C ALA A 255 -37.89 40.31 -52.00
N ILE A 256 -37.51 39.02 -51.99
CA ILE A 256 -38.06 37.99 -52.87
C ILE A 256 -39.55 37.77 -52.57
N GLN A 257 -39.96 37.70 -51.29
CA GLN A 257 -41.38 37.61 -50.94
C GLN A 257 -42.19 38.84 -51.38
N ARG A 258 -41.61 40.05 -51.29
CA ARG A 258 -42.22 41.28 -51.78
C ARG A 258 -42.31 41.35 -53.31
N TRP A 259 -41.40 40.68 -54.02
CA TRP A 259 -41.41 40.62 -55.48
C TRP A 259 -42.43 39.59 -55.99
N SER A 260 -42.51 38.43 -55.35
CA SER A 260 -43.53 37.39 -55.59
C SER A 260 -44.96 37.90 -55.39
N SER A 261 -45.20 38.80 -54.43
CA SER A 261 -46.53 39.39 -54.21
C SER A 261 -46.92 40.46 -55.25
N LYS A 262 -45.96 41.03 -55.99
CA LYS A 262 -46.23 42.03 -57.05
C LYS A 262 -46.63 41.40 -58.39
N THR A 263 -46.04 40.26 -58.77
CA THR A 263 -46.36 39.57 -60.03
C THR A 263 -47.78 38.99 -60.10
N SER A 264 -48.44 38.79 -58.95
CA SER A 264 -49.84 38.32 -58.88
C SER A 264 -50.87 39.40 -59.29
N ARG A 265 -50.51 40.69 -59.36
CA ARG A 265 -51.44 41.75 -59.76
C ARG A 265 -51.55 41.98 -61.27
N GLU A 266 -50.61 41.50 -62.08
CA GLU A 266 -50.63 41.71 -63.54
C GLU A 266 -51.41 40.63 -64.32
N SER A 267 -51.72 39.49 -63.72
CA SER A 267 -52.44 38.38 -64.39
C SER A 267 -53.98 38.49 -64.35
N SER A 268 -54.55 39.56 -63.79
CA SER A 268 -56.02 39.71 -63.62
C SER A 268 -56.72 40.58 -64.69
N VAL A 269 -56.03 41.07 -65.73
CA VAL A 269 -56.59 42.07 -66.69
C VAL A 269 -56.72 41.57 -68.14
N ARG A 270 -56.95 40.27 -68.39
CA ARG A 270 -57.32 39.82 -69.75
C ARG A 270 -58.27 38.61 -69.80
N GLY A 271 -59.56 38.92 -69.65
CA GLY A 271 -60.68 38.46 -70.49
C GLY A 271 -60.99 36.96 -70.66
N GLN A 272 -62.14 36.55 -70.08
CA GLN A 272 -63.07 35.54 -70.63
C GLN A 272 -63.61 36.03 -72.01
N PRO A 273 -63.93 35.14 -72.98
CA PRO A 273 -65.31 34.64 -73.18
C PRO A 273 -65.33 33.12 -73.51
N ASP A 274 -66.21 32.29 -72.96
CA ASP A 274 -67.68 32.14 -73.16
C ASP A 274 -68.04 31.22 -74.36
N ALA A 275 -69.19 30.52 -74.22
CA ALA A 275 -69.90 29.66 -75.20
C ALA A 275 -69.39 28.20 -75.36
N THR A 276 -70.02 27.16 -74.78
CA THR A 276 -71.31 26.46 -75.07
C THR A 276 -71.18 25.25 -76.00
N ASP A 277 -71.98 24.24 -75.64
CA ASP A 277 -72.66 23.20 -76.43
C ASP A 277 -72.19 21.73 -76.37
N VAL A 278 -73.23 20.91 -76.12
CA VAL A 278 -73.40 19.44 -76.02
C VAL A 278 -73.05 18.77 -74.68
#